data_AF-A0A931X3W8-F1
#
_entry.id   AF-A0A931X3W8-F1
#
_cell.length_a   1.000
_cell.length_b   1.000
_cell.length_c   1.000
_cell.angle_alpha   90.00
_cell.angle_beta   90.00
_cell.angle_gamma   90.00
#
_symmetry.space_group_name_H-M   'P 1'
#
loop_
_entity.id
_entity.type
_entity.pdbx_description
1 polymer ?
#
loop_
_entity_poly.entity_id
_entity_poly.type
_entity_poly.pdbx_seq_one_letter_code
_entity_poly.pdbx_strand_id
1 'polypeptide(L)'
;MASPRFTLGALADALGATLEGDASRVVSGIAPLDAAGPDDISFLTDLRYRDAARTSRAGAFLAAADAGELPAPVLRCDRPQQALIDLLLLFYPRAETTPGVHPAAVVASDARIAPSASVGALAVVESAAVVGASARIHPLAYVGAGVEVGEGSELHPGVVLYPGVRIGRHVTVHAGAVIGADGFGYAFDGSHHRKIPHVGTVIIEDDVEIGANTTIDRAMLGTTIVRRGTKIDNLVQIGHNVDVGEHAILVAQVGVSGSSRLGRGVVLGGQVGVADHVTIGDGTMVAAQSGIHADVPPGERLLGTPARRLTHAKRIMLAGDRLPDLLKKVRELERRLAELERVATEIMGGLSKPPKPRTLGAPPGGCADAPVGCADAPVVRGRTRQSRGAPRPPDTSTDPDRTADEGNV
;
A
#
# COMPACT_ATOMS: atom_id res chain seq x y z
N MET A 1 28.40 7.50 17.28
CA MET A 1 28.71 8.61 16.36
C MET A 1 28.01 9.85 16.90
N ALA A 2 28.64 11.02 16.89
CA ALA A 2 27.96 12.26 17.29
C ALA A 2 26.80 12.52 16.32
N SER A 3 25.61 12.84 16.82
CA SER A 3 24.48 13.22 15.97
C SER A 3 24.87 14.43 15.12
N PRO A 4 24.62 14.41 13.80
CA PRO A 4 24.98 15.52 12.94
C PRO A 4 24.22 16.78 13.40
N ARG A 5 24.93 17.93 13.39
CA ARG A 5 24.38 19.22 13.78
C ARG A 5 24.41 20.13 12.56
N PHE A 6 23.28 20.78 12.30
CA PHE A 6 23.13 21.67 11.16
C PHE A 6 22.62 23.03 11.60
N THR A 7 23.09 24.09 10.97
CA THR A 7 22.45 25.40 11.08
C THR A 7 21.18 25.43 10.23
N LEU A 8 20.18 26.22 10.63
CA LEU A 8 18.97 26.38 9.83
C LEU A 8 19.27 26.97 8.44
N GLY A 9 20.28 27.83 8.32
CA GLY A 9 20.74 28.32 7.02
C GLY A 9 21.26 27.19 6.11
N ALA A 10 22.08 26.29 6.64
CA ALA A 10 22.59 25.16 5.85
C ALA A 10 21.47 24.18 5.44
N LEU A 11 20.48 23.96 6.32
CA LEU A 11 19.29 23.18 5.98
C LEU A 11 18.43 23.90 4.93
N ALA A 12 18.27 25.22 5.01
CA ALA A 12 17.53 25.99 4.02
C ALA A 12 18.15 25.84 2.62
N ASP A 13 19.47 25.98 2.52
CA ASP A 13 20.21 25.82 1.27
C ASP A 13 20.09 24.38 0.73
N ALA A 14 20.28 23.38 1.58
CA ALA A 14 20.22 21.97 1.19
C ALA A 14 18.81 21.53 0.72
N LEU A 15 17.75 22.09 1.33
CA LEU A 15 16.36 21.76 1.02
C LEU A 15 15.74 22.68 -0.04
N GLY A 16 16.44 23.72 -0.48
CA GLY A 16 15.87 24.77 -1.32
C GLY A 16 14.69 25.49 -0.64
N ALA A 17 14.75 25.63 0.68
CA ALA A 17 13.68 26.18 1.51
C ALA A 17 13.89 27.67 1.80
N THR A 18 12.81 28.42 2.00
CA THR A 18 12.88 29.79 2.50
C THR A 18 12.85 29.76 4.03
N LEU A 19 13.90 30.26 4.67
CA LEU A 19 13.97 30.36 6.13
C LEU A 19 13.28 31.62 6.66
N GLU A 20 12.35 31.42 7.60
CA GLU A 20 11.77 32.44 8.47
C GLU A 20 12.40 32.30 9.87
N GLY A 21 13.33 33.19 10.23
CA GLY A 21 13.98 33.20 11.55
C GLY A 21 15.51 33.32 11.47
N ASP A 22 16.20 32.95 12.55
CA ASP A 22 17.66 33.05 12.65
C ASP A 22 18.38 31.88 11.96
N ALA A 23 19.12 32.19 10.90
CA ALA A 23 19.92 31.22 10.13
C ALA A 23 21.04 30.56 10.92
N SER A 24 21.51 31.19 12.01
CA SER A 24 22.58 30.67 12.86
C SER A 24 22.09 29.64 13.87
N ARG A 25 20.77 29.50 14.07
CA ARG A 25 20.20 28.50 14.98
C ARG A 25 20.64 27.10 14.54
N VAL A 26 21.16 26.33 15.49
CA VAL A 26 21.60 24.94 15.27
C VAL A 26 20.53 23.96 15.73
N VAL A 27 20.26 22.93 14.94
CA VAL A 27 19.46 21.76 15.34
C VAL A 27 20.31 20.50 15.25
N SER A 28 20.02 19.52 16.10
CA SER A 28 20.79 18.27 16.22
C SER A 28 19.95 17.00 16.09
N GLY A 29 18.64 17.14 15.88
CA GLY A 29 17.74 16.01 15.71
C GLY A 29 16.51 16.38 14.90
N ILE A 30 15.79 15.35 14.48
CA ILE A 30 14.45 15.44 13.90
C ILE A 30 13.52 14.68 14.84
N ALA A 31 12.40 15.30 15.21
CA ALA A 31 11.44 14.70 16.13
C ALA A 31 9.99 15.04 15.73
N PRO A 32 9.00 14.19 16.07
CA PRO A 32 7.59 14.50 15.85
C PRO A 32 7.14 15.66 16.75
N LEU A 33 6.04 16.32 16.36
CA LEU A 33 5.52 17.56 16.98
C LEU A 33 5.36 17.45 18.51
N ASP A 34 4.92 16.30 19.02
CA ASP A 34 4.64 16.03 20.44
C ASP A 34 5.88 15.70 21.27
N ALA A 35 6.95 15.18 20.65
CA ALA A 35 8.19 14.81 21.33
C ALA A 35 9.32 15.84 21.14
N ALA A 36 9.24 16.67 20.10
CA ALA A 36 10.30 17.60 19.72
C ALA A 36 10.66 18.57 20.84
N GLY A 37 11.96 18.62 21.15
CA GLY A 37 12.57 19.58 22.04
C GLY A 37 13.13 20.80 21.30
N PRO A 38 13.69 21.75 22.04
CA PRO A 38 14.19 23.00 21.47
C PRO A 38 15.35 22.81 20.49
N ASP A 39 16.07 21.68 20.51
CA ASP A 39 17.18 21.40 19.60
C ASP A 39 16.80 20.52 18.40
N ASP A 40 15.52 20.18 18.27
CA ASP A 40 14.99 19.38 17.18
C ASP A 40 14.30 20.25 16.13
N ILE A 41 14.39 19.85 14.88
CA ILE A 41 13.48 20.29 13.83
C ILE A 41 12.30 19.31 13.76
N SER A 42 11.08 19.84 13.85
CA SER A 42 9.85 19.08 13.60
C SER A 42 9.27 19.45 12.24
N PHE A 43 8.21 18.78 11.81
CA PHE A 43 7.60 19.01 10.50
C PHE A 43 6.08 19.09 10.58
N LEU A 44 5.50 19.88 9.66
CA LEU A 44 4.06 19.99 9.43
C LEU A 44 3.79 19.80 7.94
N THR A 45 3.69 18.54 7.53
CA THR A 45 3.38 18.15 6.14
C THR A 45 1.87 18.04 5.87
N ASP A 46 1.06 17.90 6.93
CA ASP A 46 -0.40 17.83 6.86
C ASP A 46 -1.04 18.83 7.82
N LEU A 47 -1.84 19.73 7.25
CA LEU A 47 -2.47 20.84 7.95
C LEU A 47 -3.44 20.42 9.07
N ARG A 48 -3.89 19.16 9.09
CA ARG A 48 -4.72 18.62 10.19
C ARG A 48 -4.00 18.65 11.55
N TYR A 49 -2.67 18.76 11.56
CA TYR A 49 -1.86 18.80 12.78
C TYR A 49 -1.42 20.22 13.17
N ARG A 50 -2.04 21.28 12.63
CA ARG A 50 -1.69 22.69 12.95
C ARG A 50 -1.74 23.00 14.45
N ASP A 51 -2.76 22.52 15.17
CA ASP A 51 -2.90 22.79 16.60
C ASP A 51 -1.80 22.10 17.43
N ALA A 52 -1.42 20.88 17.02
CA ALA A 52 -0.28 20.19 17.60
C ALA A 52 1.04 20.94 17.30
N ALA A 53 1.18 21.48 16.09
CA ALA A 53 2.36 22.27 15.72
C ALA A 53 2.49 23.56 16.54
N ARG A 54 1.36 24.24 16.83
CA ARG A 54 1.34 25.46 17.65
C ARG A 54 1.72 25.22 19.11
N THR A 55 1.53 24.01 19.62
CA THR A 55 1.83 23.64 21.01
C THR A 55 3.14 22.88 21.17
N SER A 56 3.83 22.59 20.07
CA SER A 56 5.12 21.90 20.04
C SER A 56 6.24 22.77 20.63
N ARG A 57 7.26 22.10 21.19
CA ARG A 57 8.48 22.74 21.74
C ARG A 57 9.67 22.64 20.78
N ALA A 58 9.43 22.30 19.51
CA ALA A 58 10.46 22.17 18.50
C ALA A 58 11.28 23.47 18.37
N GLY A 59 12.58 23.32 18.12
CA GLY A 59 13.49 24.43 17.85
C GLY A 59 13.31 25.08 16.49
N ALA A 60 12.76 24.32 15.54
CA ALA A 60 12.43 24.77 14.21
C ALA A 60 11.35 23.87 13.59
N PHE A 61 10.74 24.35 12.51
CA PHE A 61 9.73 23.60 11.76
C PHE A 61 10.06 23.53 10.27
N LEU A 62 9.81 22.38 9.65
CA LEU A 62 9.70 22.21 8.21
C LEU A 62 8.22 22.23 7.83
N ALA A 63 7.78 23.16 6.98
CA ALA A 63 6.37 23.29 6.65
C ALA A 63 6.11 23.90 5.27
N ALA A 64 4.89 23.77 4.76
CA ALA A 64 4.44 24.50 3.58
C ALA A 64 4.31 26.01 3.85
N ALA A 65 4.30 26.79 2.77
CA ALA A 65 4.08 28.25 2.82
C ALA A 65 2.74 28.61 3.49
N ASP A 66 1.70 27.79 3.30
CA ASP A 66 0.36 28.04 3.84
C ASP A 66 0.18 27.58 5.30
N ALA A 67 1.19 26.97 5.92
CA ALA A 67 1.11 26.42 7.27
C ALA A 67 0.89 27.47 8.38
N GLY A 68 0.94 28.77 8.04
CA GLY A 68 0.69 29.88 8.95
C GLY A 68 1.82 30.05 9.96
N GLU A 69 1.55 30.85 11.00
CA GLU A 69 2.52 31.14 12.06
C GLU A 69 2.73 29.92 12.98
N LEU A 70 4.00 29.62 13.23
CA LEU A 70 4.48 28.54 14.11
C LEU A 70 5.36 29.13 15.24
N PRO A 71 5.51 28.44 16.38
CA PRO A 71 6.13 29.01 17.58
C PRO A 71 7.66 29.13 17.54
N ALA A 72 8.30 28.70 16.46
CA ALA A 72 9.76 28.71 16.27
C ALA A 72 10.10 28.98 14.79
N PRO A 73 11.39 29.22 14.43
CA PRO A 73 11.81 29.41 13.05
C PRO A 73 11.30 28.33 12.09
N VAL A 74 11.01 28.71 10.84
CA VAL A 74 10.37 27.82 9.87
C VAL A 74 11.15 27.76 8.56
N LEU A 75 11.43 26.55 8.09
CA LEU A 75 11.87 26.26 6.72
C LEU A 75 10.64 26.02 5.85
N ARG A 76 10.30 27.02 5.02
CA ARG A 76 9.17 26.98 4.09
C ARG A 76 9.55 26.28 2.80
N CYS A 77 8.78 25.26 2.42
CA CYS A 77 9.01 24.47 1.21
C CYS A 77 7.72 24.27 0.43
N ASP A 78 7.79 24.21 -0.90
CA ASP A 78 6.64 23.90 -1.74
C ASP A 78 6.17 22.45 -1.59
N ARG A 79 7.11 21.54 -1.29
CA ARG A 79 6.87 20.09 -1.16
C ARG A 79 7.40 19.60 0.19
N PRO A 80 6.75 19.91 1.31
CA PRO A 80 7.28 19.63 2.66
C PRO A 80 7.48 18.13 2.91
N GLN A 81 6.67 17.24 2.29
CA GLN A 81 6.87 15.79 2.38
C GLN A 81 8.21 15.35 1.74
N GLN A 82 8.59 15.96 0.62
CA GLN A 82 9.85 15.64 -0.07
C GLN A 82 11.04 16.22 0.67
N ALA A 83 10.93 17.47 1.12
CA ALA A 83 11.94 18.09 1.96
C ALA A 83 12.16 17.32 3.28
N LEU A 84 11.13 16.67 3.82
CA LEU A 84 11.27 15.81 5.00
C LEU A 84 12.12 14.57 4.70
N ILE A 85 11.97 13.98 3.50
CA ILE A 85 12.80 12.85 3.06
C ILE A 85 14.26 13.30 2.96
N ASP A 86 14.52 14.43 2.31
CA ASP A 86 15.87 14.99 2.16
C ASP A 86 16.49 15.32 3.53
N LEU A 87 15.70 15.91 4.44
CA LEU A 87 16.10 16.20 5.81
C LEU A 87 16.46 14.91 6.58
N LEU A 88 15.65 13.85 6.45
CA LEU A 88 15.95 12.55 7.06
C LEU A 88 17.26 11.95 6.52
N LEU A 89 17.53 12.09 5.21
CA LEU A 89 18.77 11.61 4.60
C LEU A 89 20.02 12.39 5.08
N LEU A 90 19.87 13.68 5.41
CA LEU A 90 20.95 14.49 5.98
C LEU A 90 21.27 14.10 7.44
N PHE A 91 20.25 13.84 8.26
CA PHE A 91 20.43 13.49 9.66
C PHE A 91 20.77 12.01 9.89
N TYR A 92 20.32 11.15 8.99
CA TYR A 92 20.53 9.70 9.05
C TYR A 92 21.14 9.20 7.75
N PRO A 93 22.37 9.64 7.42
CA PRO A 93 23.06 9.16 6.23
C PRO A 93 23.27 7.65 6.33
N ARG A 94 23.16 6.97 5.19
CA ARG A 94 23.40 5.54 5.12
C ARG A 94 24.82 5.23 5.59
N ALA A 95 24.96 4.24 6.46
CA ALA A 95 26.27 3.83 6.96
C ALA A 95 27.17 3.42 5.79
N GLU A 96 28.40 3.95 5.77
CA GLU A 96 29.40 3.52 4.82
C GLU A 96 29.77 2.06 5.08
N THR A 97 29.82 1.25 4.02
CA THR A 97 30.31 -0.12 4.08
C THR A 97 31.72 -0.16 3.53
N THR A 98 32.65 -0.76 4.28
CA THR A 98 34.01 -1.03 3.80
C THR A 98 33.94 -2.00 2.62
N PRO A 99 34.44 -1.63 1.42
CA PRO A 99 34.53 -2.56 0.30
C PRO A 99 35.43 -3.76 0.62
N GLY A 100 35.16 -4.88 -0.05
CA GLY A 100 35.91 -6.12 0.07
C GLY A 100 35.07 -7.31 0.54
N VAL A 101 35.70 -8.48 0.50
CA VAL A 101 35.09 -9.74 0.93
C VAL A 101 35.59 -10.05 2.33
N HIS A 102 34.67 -10.23 3.28
CA HIS A 102 35.01 -10.61 4.64
C HIS A 102 35.71 -11.97 4.65
N PRO A 103 36.77 -12.20 5.47
CA PRO A 103 37.51 -13.47 5.48
C PRO A 103 36.69 -14.72 5.79
N ALA A 104 35.57 -14.56 6.49
CA ALA A 104 34.63 -15.63 6.81
C ALA A 104 33.50 -15.83 5.76
N ALA A 105 33.50 -15.07 4.67
CA ALA A 105 32.58 -15.32 3.55
C ALA A 105 33.06 -16.51 2.72
N VAL A 106 32.13 -17.26 2.13
CA VAL A 106 32.43 -18.37 1.23
C VAL A 106 32.12 -17.93 -0.18
N VAL A 107 33.15 -17.73 -1.00
CA VAL A 107 33.02 -17.25 -2.37
C VAL A 107 33.63 -18.27 -3.32
N ALA A 108 32.86 -18.70 -4.32
CA ALA A 108 33.34 -19.58 -5.37
C ALA A 108 34.48 -18.92 -6.17
N SER A 109 35.46 -19.71 -6.62
CA SER A 109 36.67 -19.21 -7.27
C SER A 109 36.42 -18.49 -8.60
N ASP A 110 35.31 -18.77 -9.25
CA ASP A 110 34.90 -18.20 -10.55
C ASP A 110 33.80 -17.12 -10.41
N ALA A 111 33.38 -16.79 -9.19
CA ALA A 111 32.48 -15.68 -8.93
C ALA A 111 33.19 -14.34 -9.22
N ARG A 112 32.44 -13.37 -9.75
CA ARG A 112 32.95 -12.05 -10.13
C ARG A 112 32.39 -10.98 -9.20
N ILE A 113 33.21 -10.44 -8.33
CA ILE A 113 32.81 -9.41 -7.36
C ILE A 113 33.56 -8.12 -7.70
N ALA A 114 32.83 -7.02 -7.88
CA ALA A 114 33.43 -5.73 -8.13
C ALA A 114 34.27 -5.26 -6.92
N PRO A 115 35.42 -4.58 -7.12
CA PRO A 115 36.28 -4.14 -6.01
C PRO A 115 35.62 -3.19 -5.01
N SER A 116 34.60 -2.44 -5.44
CA SER A 116 33.83 -1.54 -4.58
C SER A 116 32.66 -2.21 -3.86
N ALA A 117 32.35 -3.47 -4.18
CA ALA A 117 31.30 -4.23 -3.50
C ALA A 117 31.77 -4.67 -2.10
N SER A 118 30.82 -4.97 -1.22
CA SER A 118 31.09 -5.53 0.10
C SER A 118 30.35 -6.86 0.28
N VAL A 119 31.05 -7.85 0.83
CA VAL A 119 30.48 -9.17 1.17
C VAL A 119 30.75 -9.46 2.64
N GLY A 120 29.67 -9.57 3.41
CA GLY A 120 29.70 -9.74 4.86
C GLY A 120 30.10 -11.14 5.32
N ALA A 121 30.34 -11.26 6.62
CA ALA A 121 30.72 -12.53 7.25
C ALA A 121 29.68 -13.63 6.99
N LEU A 122 30.13 -14.85 6.68
CA LEU A 122 29.26 -16.02 6.46
C LEU A 122 28.26 -15.87 5.31
N ALA A 123 28.38 -14.83 4.48
CA ALA A 123 27.67 -14.79 3.21
C ALA A 123 28.27 -15.84 2.27
N VAL A 124 27.41 -16.42 1.42
CA VAL A 124 27.81 -17.42 0.41
C VAL A 124 27.55 -16.83 -0.97
N VAL A 125 28.56 -16.85 -1.83
CA VAL A 125 28.47 -16.43 -3.23
C VAL A 125 28.94 -17.59 -4.11
N GLU A 126 27.99 -18.20 -4.80
CA GLU A 126 28.18 -19.43 -5.57
C GLU A 126 28.82 -19.20 -6.94
N SER A 127 29.14 -20.32 -7.62
CA SER A 127 29.82 -20.32 -8.91
C SER A 127 29.12 -19.47 -9.97
N ALA A 128 29.93 -18.80 -10.78
CA ALA A 128 29.51 -17.90 -11.85
C ALA A 128 28.63 -16.70 -11.44
N ALA A 129 28.39 -16.47 -10.14
CA ALA A 129 27.66 -15.30 -9.68
C ALA A 129 28.42 -14.00 -9.97
N VAL A 130 27.67 -12.91 -10.16
CA VAL A 130 28.20 -11.57 -10.41
C VAL A 130 27.66 -10.59 -9.39
N VAL A 131 28.54 -9.88 -8.69
CA VAL A 131 28.19 -8.83 -7.74
C VAL A 131 28.74 -7.50 -8.25
N GLY A 132 27.84 -6.59 -8.60
CA GLY A 132 28.12 -5.29 -9.20
C GLY A 132 28.81 -4.29 -8.27
N ALA A 133 29.25 -3.17 -8.84
CA ALA A 133 29.92 -2.10 -8.10
C ALA A 133 29.05 -1.59 -6.95
N SER A 134 29.68 -1.29 -5.80
CA SER A 134 29.00 -0.73 -4.62
C SER A 134 27.83 -1.56 -4.07
N ALA A 135 27.64 -2.80 -4.56
CA ALA A 135 26.63 -3.70 -4.03
C ALA A 135 27.04 -4.19 -2.63
N ARG A 136 26.04 -4.42 -1.78
CA ARG A 136 26.22 -4.80 -0.37
C ARG A 136 25.54 -6.13 -0.11
N ILE A 137 26.33 -7.16 0.11
CA ILE A 137 25.85 -8.48 0.50
C ILE A 137 26.08 -8.61 2.00
N HIS A 138 25.01 -8.50 2.80
CA HIS A 138 25.13 -8.54 4.26
C HIS A 138 25.43 -9.96 4.78
N PRO A 139 25.83 -10.10 6.06
CA PRO A 139 26.09 -11.40 6.65
C PRO A 139 24.96 -12.41 6.46
N LEU A 140 25.32 -13.68 6.27
CA LEU A 140 24.38 -14.81 6.11
C LEU A 140 23.53 -14.79 4.83
N ALA A 141 23.69 -13.81 3.94
CA ALA A 141 23.01 -13.82 2.65
C ALA A 141 23.59 -14.92 1.74
N TYR A 142 22.72 -15.57 0.95
CA TYR A 142 23.07 -16.61 -0.02
C TYR A 142 22.78 -16.12 -1.44
N VAL A 143 23.82 -16.07 -2.27
CA VAL A 143 23.78 -15.70 -3.69
C VAL A 143 24.07 -16.94 -4.51
N GLY A 144 23.03 -17.56 -5.07
CA GLY A 144 23.10 -18.82 -5.80
C GLY A 144 23.88 -18.75 -7.12
N ALA A 145 24.11 -19.94 -7.71
CA ALA A 145 24.96 -20.06 -8.90
C ALA A 145 24.40 -19.26 -10.09
N GLY A 146 25.27 -18.53 -10.79
CA GLY A 146 24.92 -17.69 -11.93
C GLY A 146 23.96 -16.53 -11.61
N VAL A 147 23.78 -16.18 -10.34
CA VAL A 147 23.00 -15.00 -9.95
C VAL A 147 23.73 -13.72 -10.32
N GLU A 148 22.99 -12.72 -10.78
CA GLU A 148 23.50 -11.39 -11.07
C GLU A 148 22.91 -10.38 -10.08
N VAL A 149 23.77 -9.63 -9.37
CA VAL A 149 23.38 -8.53 -8.49
C VAL A 149 23.92 -7.23 -9.05
N GLY A 150 23.03 -6.31 -9.43
CA GLY A 150 23.38 -5.04 -10.03
C GLY A 150 24.06 -4.06 -9.09
N GLU A 151 24.56 -2.97 -9.67
CA GLU A 151 25.26 -1.89 -8.98
C GLU A 151 24.42 -1.26 -7.86
N GLY A 152 25.04 -1.01 -6.71
CA GLY A 152 24.44 -0.32 -5.56
C GLY A 152 23.30 -1.06 -4.88
N SER A 153 22.99 -2.30 -5.32
CA SER A 153 21.96 -3.14 -4.71
C SER A 153 22.40 -3.69 -3.35
N GLU A 154 21.47 -3.85 -2.43
CA GLU A 154 21.70 -4.30 -1.07
C GLU A 154 20.84 -5.51 -0.73
N LEU A 155 21.50 -6.59 -0.32
CA LEU A 155 20.86 -7.78 0.21
C LEU A 155 21.11 -7.81 1.72
N HIS A 156 20.06 -7.63 2.50
CA HIS A 156 20.10 -7.68 3.96
C HIS A 156 20.37 -9.10 4.49
N PRO A 157 20.61 -9.26 5.82
CA PRO A 157 20.98 -10.55 6.38
C PRO A 157 19.98 -11.68 6.07
N GLY A 158 20.50 -12.85 5.73
CA GLY A 158 19.69 -14.04 5.49
C GLY A 158 18.82 -14.02 4.22
N VAL A 159 19.02 -13.06 3.32
CA VAL A 159 18.40 -13.08 1.98
C VAL A 159 18.90 -14.30 1.20
N VAL A 160 17.99 -14.98 0.50
CA VAL A 160 18.32 -16.15 -0.34
C VAL A 160 17.93 -15.89 -1.79
N LEU A 161 18.93 -15.89 -2.68
CA LEU A 161 18.73 -15.85 -4.13
C LEU A 161 19.03 -17.23 -4.74
N TYR A 162 18.03 -17.84 -5.37
CA TYR A 162 18.18 -19.12 -6.04
C TYR A 162 18.98 -19.00 -7.35
N PRO A 163 19.52 -20.11 -7.90
CA PRO A 163 20.36 -20.07 -9.10
C PRO A 163 19.71 -19.39 -10.30
N GLY A 164 20.46 -18.52 -10.98
CA GLY A 164 20.05 -17.82 -12.20
C GLY A 164 19.09 -16.64 -12.01
N VAL A 165 18.77 -16.25 -10.77
CA VAL A 165 18.03 -15.01 -10.47
C VAL A 165 18.85 -13.79 -10.93
N ARG A 166 18.17 -12.77 -11.46
CA ARG A 166 18.78 -11.49 -11.83
C ARG A 166 18.18 -10.35 -11.03
N ILE A 167 19.04 -9.59 -10.36
CA ILE A 167 18.70 -8.41 -9.58
C ILE A 167 19.31 -7.19 -10.27
N GLY A 168 18.48 -6.18 -10.53
CA GLY A 168 18.85 -4.90 -11.12
C GLY A 168 19.72 -4.04 -10.20
N ARG A 169 19.80 -2.75 -10.53
CA ARG A 169 20.58 -1.74 -9.83
C ARG A 169 19.75 -1.07 -8.74
N HIS A 170 20.41 -0.65 -7.66
CA HIS A 170 19.79 0.04 -6.53
C HIS A 170 18.58 -0.70 -5.93
N VAL A 171 18.59 -2.03 -6.02
CA VAL A 171 17.55 -2.88 -5.44
C VAL A 171 17.87 -3.12 -3.97
N THR A 172 16.88 -2.95 -3.10
CA THR A 172 16.99 -3.32 -1.68
C THR A 172 16.15 -4.57 -1.41
N VAL A 173 16.77 -5.60 -0.86
CA VAL A 173 16.08 -6.83 -0.44
C VAL A 173 16.28 -7.01 1.05
N HIS A 174 15.21 -6.92 1.82
CA HIS A 174 15.22 -6.97 3.28
C HIS A 174 15.35 -8.40 3.83
N ALA A 175 15.70 -8.48 5.11
CA ALA A 175 16.14 -9.72 5.75
C ALA A 175 15.15 -10.88 5.60
N GLY A 176 15.69 -12.08 5.36
CA GLY A 176 14.94 -13.33 5.25
C GLY A 176 14.08 -13.49 3.98
N ALA A 177 14.11 -12.52 3.06
CA ALA A 177 13.41 -12.68 1.78
C ALA A 177 14.03 -13.78 0.92
N VAL A 178 13.19 -14.51 0.19
CA VAL A 178 13.59 -15.65 -0.66
C VAL A 178 13.11 -15.41 -2.09
N ILE A 179 14.06 -15.38 -3.03
CA ILE A 179 13.79 -15.08 -4.44
C ILE A 179 14.24 -16.25 -5.31
N GLY A 180 13.31 -16.75 -6.12
CA GLY A 180 13.52 -17.80 -7.09
C GLY A 180 13.32 -19.22 -6.59
N ALA A 181 12.66 -19.42 -5.44
CA ALA A 181 12.19 -20.73 -5.00
C ALA A 181 11.17 -21.30 -5.99
N ASP A 182 10.97 -22.62 -5.98
CA ASP A 182 9.97 -23.27 -6.82
C ASP A 182 8.54 -22.82 -6.48
N GLY A 183 7.77 -22.46 -7.50
CA GLY A 183 6.35 -22.16 -7.33
C GLY A 183 5.48 -23.35 -6.96
N PHE A 184 4.25 -23.04 -6.53
CA PHE A 184 3.23 -24.03 -6.19
C PHE A 184 2.56 -24.61 -7.45
N GLY A 185 3.19 -25.62 -8.07
CA GLY A 185 2.62 -26.34 -9.21
C GLY A 185 2.61 -27.85 -9.01
N TYR A 186 1.41 -28.44 -9.02
CA TYR A 186 1.19 -29.87 -8.88
C TYR A 186 0.05 -30.33 -9.80
N ALA A 187 0.22 -31.48 -10.45
CA ALA A 187 -0.84 -32.14 -11.21
C ALA A 187 -1.25 -33.44 -10.52
N PHE A 188 -2.56 -33.69 -10.38
CA PHE A 188 -3.04 -34.97 -9.84
C PHE A 188 -3.07 -36.03 -10.95
N ASP A 189 -2.41 -37.16 -10.74
CA ASP A 189 -2.31 -38.24 -11.75
C ASP A 189 -3.38 -39.35 -11.59
N GLY A 190 -4.33 -39.15 -10.67
CA GLY A 190 -5.32 -40.14 -10.27
C GLY A 190 -5.00 -40.82 -8.93
N SER A 191 -3.76 -40.72 -8.43
CA SER A 191 -3.33 -41.33 -7.17
C SER A 191 -2.66 -40.35 -6.20
N HIS A 192 -1.79 -39.48 -6.71
CA HIS A 192 -1.08 -38.50 -5.90
C HIS A 192 -0.81 -37.21 -6.70
N HIS A 193 -0.45 -36.15 -5.99
CA HIS A 193 -0.01 -34.90 -6.61
C HIS A 193 1.45 -35.02 -7.04
N ARG A 194 1.71 -34.93 -8.35
CA ARG A 194 3.04 -34.89 -8.92
C ARG A 194 3.52 -33.45 -9.05
N LYS A 195 4.72 -33.17 -8.55
CA LYS A 195 5.36 -31.85 -8.67
C LYS A 195 5.58 -31.51 -10.15
N ILE A 196 5.19 -30.30 -10.53
CA ILE A 196 5.55 -29.70 -11.81
C ILE A 196 6.88 -28.96 -11.62
N PRO A 197 7.97 -29.39 -12.28
CA PRO A 197 9.27 -28.71 -12.16
C PRO A 197 9.16 -27.27 -12.66
N HIS A 198 9.68 -26.32 -11.87
CA HIS A 198 9.79 -24.92 -12.27
C HIS A 198 11.21 -24.65 -12.75
N VAL A 199 11.36 -24.43 -14.05
CA VAL A 199 12.68 -24.30 -14.71
C VAL A 199 12.94 -22.89 -15.24
N GLY A 200 11.99 -21.97 -15.03
CA GLY A 200 12.18 -20.55 -15.31
C GLY A 200 13.06 -19.85 -14.27
N THR A 201 13.10 -18.53 -14.36
CA THR A 201 13.87 -17.67 -13.44
C THR A 201 13.04 -16.51 -12.90
N VAL A 202 13.66 -15.65 -12.10
CA VAL A 202 13.14 -14.37 -11.62
C VAL A 202 14.03 -13.24 -12.10
N ILE A 203 13.41 -12.16 -12.58
CA ILE A 203 14.08 -10.89 -12.87
C ILE A 203 13.47 -9.80 -11.98
N ILE A 204 14.31 -9.15 -11.20
CA ILE A 204 13.98 -7.95 -10.45
C ILE A 204 14.69 -6.78 -11.13
N GLU A 205 13.94 -5.79 -11.59
CA GLU A 205 14.50 -4.60 -12.26
C GLU A 205 15.00 -3.55 -11.26
N ASP A 206 15.51 -2.44 -11.79
CA ASP A 206 16.16 -1.38 -11.01
C ASP A 206 15.22 -0.69 -9.99
N ASP A 207 15.78 -0.12 -8.94
CA ASP A 207 15.09 0.69 -7.93
C ASP A 207 13.92 -0.02 -7.20
N VAL A 208 13.87 -1.35 -7.26
CA VAL A 208 12.87 -2.17 -6.56
C VAL A 208 13.23 -2.28 -5.07
N GLU A 209 12.23 -2.29 -4.21
CA GLU A 209 12.41 -2.62 -2.79
C GLU A 209 11.51 -3.79 -2.38
N ILE A 210 12.11 -4.77 -1.71
CA ILE A 210 11.46 -6.02 -1.29
C ILE A 210 11.58 -6.14 0.22
N GLY A 211 10.44 -6.18 0.91
CA GLY A 211 10.33 -6.27 2.37
C GLY A 211 10.78 -7.59 2.96
N ALA A 212 10.89 -7.63 4.28
CA ALA A 212 11.39 -8.77 5.04
C ALA A 212 10.46 -9.99 4.88
N ASN A 213 11.07 -11.17 4.79
CA ASN A 213 10.40 -12.46 4.64
C ASN A 213 9.40 -12.53 3.46
N THR A 214 9.57 -11.66 2.45
CA THR A 214 8.83 -11.74 1.20
C THR A 214 9.38 -12.87 0.34
N THR A 215 8.49 -13.54 -0.39
CA THR A 215 8.81 -14.69 -1.23
C THR A 215 8.38 -14.43 -2.67
N ILE A 216 9.29 -14.68 -3.61
CA ILE A 216 9.05 -14.49 -5.04
C ILE A 216 9.44 -15.77 -5.76
N ASP A 217 8.45 -16.50 -6.28
CA ASP A 217 8.67 -17.79 -6.91
C ASP A 217 9.23 -17.63 -8.33
N ARG A 218 10.14 -18.52 -8.72
CA ARG A 218 10.56 -18.64 -10.12
C ARG A 218 9.40 -19.09 -10.98
N ALA A 219 9.42 -18.69 -12.24
CA ALA A 219 8.45 -19.14 -13.22
C ALA A 219 8.52 -20.65 -13.48
N MET A 220 7.39 -21.25 -13.84
CA MET A 220 7.35 -22.62 -14.36
C MET A 220 8.20 -22.72 -15.63
N LEU A 221 7.93 -21.83 -16.58
CA LEU A 221 8.71 -21.58 -17.80
C LEU A 221 8.87 -20.07 -17.98
N GLY A 222 9.99 -19.61 -18.54
CA GLY A 222 10.24 -18.19 -18.75
C GLY A 222 10.60 -17.48 -17.44
N THR A 223 9.88 -16.42 -17.10
CA THR A 223 10.33 -15.48 -16.06
C THR A 223 9.17 -14.96 -15.20
N THR A 224 9.38 -14.88 -13.88
CA THR A 224 8.61 -14.01 -12.96
C THR A 224 9.32 -12.66 -12.91
N ILE A 225 8.61 -11.56 -13.15
CA ILE A 225 9.24 -10.23 -13.29
C ILE A 225 8.66 -9.26 -12.27
N VAL A 226 9.53 -8.53 -11.57
CA VAL A 226 9.17 -7.34 -10.80
C VAL A 226 9.83 -6.14 -11.44
N ARG A 227 9.02 -5.25 -12.00
CA ARG A 227 9.52 -4.10 -12.77
C ARG A 227 9.98 -2.93 -11.91
N ARG A 228 10.72 -2.04 -12.59
CA ARG A 228 11.43 -0.91 -12.01
C ARG A 228 10.59 -0.10 -11.04
N GLY A 229 11.21 0.28 -9.92
CA GLY A 229 10.64 1.20 -8.95
C GLY A 229 9.48 0.66 -8.11
N THR A 230 9.13 -0.62 -8.24
CA THR A 230 8.08 -1.27 -7.44
C THR A 230 8.52 -1.46 -5.99
N LYS A 231 7.58 -1.25 -5.06
CA LYS A 231 7.80 -1.38 -3.62
C LYS A 231 6.90 -2.48 -3.08
N ILE A 232 7.53 -3.51 -2.52
CA ILE A 232 6.89 -4.69 -1.95
C ILE A 232 7.20 -4.69 -0.47
N ASP A 233 6.16 -4.65 0.36
CA ASP A 233 6.26 -4.66 1.82
C ASP A 233 6.56 -6.09 2.33
N ASN A 234 6.55 -6.25 3.64
CA ASN A 234 6.90 -7.47 4.34
C ASN A 234 5.87 -8.59 4.14
N LEU A 235 6.34 -9.84 4.18
CA LEU A 235 5.49 -11.05 4.14
C LEU A 235 4.58 -11.12 2.89
N VAL A 236 5.01 -10.54 1.78
CA VAL A 236 4.28 -10.66 0.50
C VAL A 236 4.64 -11.98 -0.17
N GLN A 237 3.67 -12.60 -0.85
CA GLN A 237 3.88 -13.75 -1.71
C GLN A 237 3.63 -13.36 -3.18
N ILE A 238 4.63 -13.58 -4.03
CA ILE A 238 4.52 -13.47 -5.49
C ILE A 238 4.68 -14.86 -6.09
N GLY A 239 3.61 -15.38 -6.71
CA GLY A 239 3.61 -16.69 -7.35
C GLY A 239 4.44 -16.76 -8.63
N HIS A 240 4.57 -17.97 -9.17
CA HIS A 240 5.32 -18.23 -10.39
C HIS A 240 4.70 -17.50 -11.60
N ASN A 241 5.53 -17.05 -12.54
CA ASN A 241 5.09 -16.38 -13.78
C ASN A 241 4.37 -15.05 -13.57
N VAL A 242 4.32 -14.52 -12.35
CA VAL A 242 3.71 -13.22 -12.09
C VAL A 242 4.53 -12.12 -12.73
N ASP A 243 3.81 -11.13 -13.25
CA ASP A 243 4.37 -9.98 -13.92
C ASP A 243 3.93 -8.69 -13.22
N VAL A 244 4.77 -8.15 -12.34
CA VAL A 244 4.47 -6.93 -11.57
C VAL A 244 4.93 -5.69 -12.34
N GLY A 245 4.01 -4.78 -12.61
CA GLY A 245 4.23 -3.54 -13.35
C GLY A 245 5.15 -2.55 -12.62
N GLU A 246 5.57 -1.50 -13.32
CA GLU A 246 6.45 -0.46 -12.80
C GLU A 246 5.76 0.35 -11.70
N HIS A 247 6.52 0.78 -10.69
CA HIS A 247 6.05 1.65 -9.61
C HIS A 247 4.80 1.13 -8.88
N ALA A 248 4.61 -0.19 -8.84
CA ALA A 248 3.53 -0.79 -8.07
C ALA A 248 3.85 -0.73 -6.56
N ILE A 249 2.80 -0.69 -5.74
CA ILE A 249 2.89 -0.73 -4.28
C ILE A 249 2.11 -1.94 -3.77
N LEU A 250 2.81 -2.91 -3.20
CA LEU A 250 2.21 -4.11 -2.60
C LEU A 250 2.42 -4.05 -1.09
N VAL A 251 1.36 -3.80 -0.33
CA VAL A 251 1.42 -3.65 1.13
C VAL A 251 1.50 -5.03 1.82
N ALA A 252 1.88 -5.06 3.09
CA ALA A 252 2.18 -6.29 3.81
C ALA A 252 1.11 -7.38 3.65
N GLN A 253 1.56 -8.62 3.53
CA GLN A 253 0.73 -9.82 3.40
C GLN A 253 -0.15 -9.88 2.13
N VAL A 254 0.12 -9.06 1.12
CA VAL A 254 -0.45 -9.27 -0.22
C VAL A 254 -0.02 -10.63 -0.76
N GLY A 255 -0.96 -11.36 -1.37
CA GLY A 255 -0.70 -12.63 -2.04
C GLY A 255 -1.14 -12.55 -3.50
N VAL A 256 -0.21 -12.80 -4.43
CA VAL A 256 -0.47 -12.82 -5.87
C VAL A 256 -0.24 -14.22 -6.40
N SER A 257 -1.32 -14.87 -6.86
CA SER A 257 -1.25 -16.22 -7.42
C SER A 257 -0.58 -16.23 -8.80
N GLY A 258 -0.17 -17.42 -9.24
CA GLY A 258 0.66 -17.59 -10.43
C GLY A 258 0.06 -17.05 -11.73
N SER A 259 0.94 -16.64 -12.64
CA SER A 259 0.63 -16.16 -13.99
C SER A 259 -0.23 -14.89 -14.07
N SER A 260 -0.45 -14.21 -12.94
CA SER A 260 -1.18 -12.94 -12.89
C SER A 260 -0.30 -11.75 -13.33
N ARG A 261 -0.94 -10.70 -13.84
CA ARG A 261 -0.28 -9.49 -14.33
C ARG A 261 -0.80 -8.28 -13.57
N LEU A 262 0.10 -7.51 -12.98
CA LEU A 262 -0.23 -6.24 -12.33
C LEU A 262 0.28 -5.11 -13.21
N GLY A 263 -0.61 -4.16 -13.52
CA GLY A 263 -0.28 -2.97 -14.29
C GLY A 263 0.66 -2.02 -13.56
N ARG A 264 1.12 -0.99 -14.27
CA ARG A 264 1.94 0.08 -13.71
C ARG A 264 1.17 0.90 -12.69
N GLY A 265 1.81 1.26 -11.58
CA GLY A 265 1.22 2.11 -10.55
C GLY A 265 0.06 1.46 -9.81
N VAL A 266 -0.10 0.13 -9.89
CA VAL A 266 -1.10 -0.61 -9.12
C VAL A 266 -0.77 -0.51 -7.62
N VAL A 267 -1.79 -0.29 -6.80
CA VAL A 267 -1.67 -0.26 -5.34
C VAL A 267 -2.55 -1.36 -4.76
N LEU A 268 -1.93 -2.38 -4.16
CA LEU A 268 -2.64 -3.43 -3.41
C LEU A 268 -2.45 -3.19 -1.92
N GLY A 269 -3.53 -2.85 -1.22
CA GLY A 269 -3.55 -2.67 0.23
C GLY A 269 -3.25 -3.97 0.98
N GLY A 270 -2.99 -3.86 2.29
CA GLY A 270 -2.55 -5.00 3.09
C GLY A 270 -3.52 -6.19 3.02
N GLN A 271 -2.98 -7.40 2.93
CA GLN A 271 -3.75 -8.64 2.83
C GLN A 271 -4.69 -8.73 1.61
N VAL A 272 -4.43 -7.98 0.52
CA VAL A 272 -5.14 -8.21 -0.74
C VAL A 272 -4.69 -9.55 -1.33
N GLY A 273 -5.67 -10.37 -1.73
CA GLY A 273 -5.44 -11.62 -2.45
C GLY A 273 -5.82 -11.50 -3.92
N VAL A 274 -4.95 -11.95 -4.82
CA VAL A 274 -5.18 -12.00 -6.27
C VAL A 274 -5.19 -13.45 -6.72
N ALA A 275 -6.26 -13.86 -7.41
CA ALA A 275 -6.41 -15.19 -8.01
C ALA A 275 -5.40 -15.40 -9.15
N ASP A 276 -5.29 -16.65 -9.61
CA ASP A 276 -4.39 -17.05 -10.68
C ASP A 276 -4.88 -16.53 -12.04
N HIS A 277 -3.94 -16.25 -12.94
CA HIS A 277 -4.23 -15.79 -14.30
C HIS A 277 -5.06 -14.49 -14.41
N VAL A 278 -5.04 -13.65 -13.38
CA VAL A 278 -5.76 -12.37 -13.37
C VAL A 278 -4.88 -11.24 -13.89
N THR A 279 -5.46 -10.35 -14.70
CA THR A 279 -4.86 -9.08 -15.10
C THR A 279 -5.50 -7.91 -14.36
N ILE A 280 -4.67 -7.15 -13.64
CA ILE A 280 -5.07 -5.89 -12.99
C ILE A 280 -4.49 -4.73 -13.81
N GLY A 281 -5.35 -3.87 -14.34
CA GLY A 281 -4.96 -2.74 -15.18
C GLY A 281 -4.17 -1.65 -14.45
N ASP A 282 -3.49 -0.81 -15.24
CA ASP A 282 -2.64 0.30 -14.76
C ASP A 282 -3.41 1.25 -13.81
N GLY A 283 -2.74 1.71 -12.76
CA GLY A 283 -3.24 2.71 -11.81
C GLY A 283 -4.38 2.24 -10.90
N THR A 284 -4.74 0.95 -10.94
CA THR A 284 -5.80 0.38 -10.11
C THR A 284 -5.39 0.36 -8.63
N MET A 285 -6.32 0.76 -7.76
CA MET A 285 -6.14 0.76 -6.31
C MET A 285 -7.12 -0.22 -5.66
N VAL A 286 -6.59 -1.19 -4.92
CA VAL A 286 -7.39 -2.18 -4.19
C VAL A 286 -7.18 -1.97 -2.70
N ALA A 287 -8.25 -1.67 -1.98
CA ALA A 287 -8.19 -1.50 -0.53
C ALA A 287 -7.87 -2.83 0.19
N ALA A 288 -7.32 -2.72 1.40
CA ALA A 288 -6.89 -3.85 2.22
C ALA A 288 -7.98 -4.93 2.40
N GLN A 289 -7.55 -6.18 2.54
CA GLN A 289 -8.40 -7.37 2.75
C GLN A 289 -9.40 -7.69 1.62
N SER A 290 -9.16 -7.17 0.41
CA SER A 290 -9.99 -7.47 -0.76
C SER A 290 -9.49 -8.72 -1.51
N GLY A 291 -10.41 -9.46 -2.12
CA GLY A 291 -10.08 -10.56 -3.03
C GLY A 291 -10.40 -10.22 -4.48
N ILE A 292 -9.43 -10.35 -5.37
CA ILE A 292 -9.58 -10.15 -6.82
C ILE A 292 -9.61 -11.52 -7.50
N HIS A 293 -10.72 -11.84 -8.14
CA HIS A 293 -10.98 -13.16 -8.75
C HIS A 293 -11.21 -13.09 -10.27
N ALA A 294 -11.13 -11.90 -10.86
CA ALA A 294 -11.32 -11.66 -12.28
C ALA A 294 -10.52 -10.43 -12.70
N ASP A 295 -10.32 -10.27 -14.01
CA ASP A 295 -9.62 -9.13 -14.58
C ASP A 295 -10.25 -7.80 -14.16
N VAL A 296 -9.39 -6.82 -13.89
CA VAL A 296 -9.78 -5.48 -13.44
C VAL A 296 -9.31 -4.45 -14.46
N PRO A 297 -10.21 -3.60 -15.00
CA PRO A 297 -9.83 -2.51 -15.88
C PRO A 297 -8.85 -1.51 -15.24
N PRO A 298 -8.09 -0.74 -16.04
CA PRO A 298 -7.20 0.31 -15.53
C PRO A 298 -7.95 1.41 -14.76
N GLY A 299 -7.31 1.98 -13.74
CA GLY A 299 -7.77 3.14 -12.98
C GLY A 299 -8.89 2.84 -11.97
N GLU A 300 -9.25 1.57 -11.79
CA GLU A 300 -10.33 1.18 -10.90
C GLU A 300 -9.98 1.36 -9.43
N ARG A 301 -11.00 1.57 -8.60
CA ARG A 301 -10.85 1.68 -7.14
C ARG A 301 -11.77 0.66 -6.47
N LEU A 302 -11.16 -0.40 -5.96
CA LEU A 302 -11.88 -1.55 -5.44
C LEU A 302 -11.80 -1.61 -3.91
N LEU A 303 -12.89 -2.07 -3.31
CA LEU A 303 -12.98 -2.36 -1.89
C LEU A 303 -13.82 -3.62 -1.66
N GLY A 304 -13.22 -4.60 -0.99
CA GLY A 304 -13.82 -5.82 -0.46
C GLY A 304 -13.53 -5.95 1.04
N THR A 305 -14.34 -6.77 1.72
CA THR A 305 -14.30 -7.07 3.17
C THR A 305 -13.60 -6.07 4.11
N PRO A 306 -14.01 -4.79 4.24
CA PRO A 306 -13.58 -4.03 5.39
C PRO A 306 -14.44 -4.41 6.60
N ALA A 307 -13.86 -4.28 7.79
CA ALA A 307 -14.58 -4.48 9.04
C ALA A 307 -15.85 -3.62 9.11
N ARG A 308 -16.95 -4.23 9.54
CA ARG A 308 -18.23 -3.56 9.78
C ARG A 308 -18.62 -3.73 11.25
N ARG A 309 -19.46 -2.83 11.77
CA ARG A 309 -20.04 -3.01 13.12
C ARG A 309 -20.73 -4.37 13.21
N LEU A 310 -20.44 -5.13 14.27
CA LEU A 310 -20.86 -6.54 14.44
C LEU A 310 -22.33 -6.80 14.11
N THR A 311 -23.24 -6.03 14.71
CA THR A 311 -24.69 -6.19 14.50
C THR A 311 -25.11 -5.95 13.05
N HIS A 312 -24.46 -5.01 12.36
CA HIS A 312 -24.72 -4.74 10.95
C HIS A 312 -24.16 -5.85 10.06
N ALA A 313 -22.94 -6.33 10.34
CA ALA A 313 -22.33 -7.45 9.63
C ALA A 313 -23.18 -8.72 9.70
N LYS A 314 -23.61 -9.12 10.90
CA LYS A 314 -24.47 -10.31 11.10
C LYS A 314 -25.76 -10.25 10.28
N ARG A 315 -26.41 -9.08 10.22
CA ARG A 315 -27.64 -8.89 9.44
C ARG A 315 -27.40 -9.08 7.94
N ILE A 316 -26.29 -8.56 7.43
CA ILE A 316 -25.93 -8.71 6.02
C ILE A 316 -25.60 -10.17 5.69
N MET A 317 -24.81 -10.85 6.53
CA MET A 317 -24.47 -12.26 6.33
C MET A 317 -25.73 -13.14 6.24
N LEU A 318 -26.65 -13.00 7.21
CA LEU A 318 -27.92 -13.72 7.20
C LEU A 318 -28.82 -13.37 5.99
N ALA A 319 -28.77 -12.13 5.52
CA ALA A 319 -29.48 -11.74 4.30
C ALA A 319 -28.85 -12.37 3.05
N GLY A 320 -27.51 -12.51 3.04
CA GLY A 320 -26.75 -13.21 2.00
C GLY A 320 -27.20 -14.68 1.86
N ASP A 321 -27.32 -15.40 2.97
CA ASP A 321 -27.80 -16.80 2.96
C ASP A 321 -29.20 -16.94 2.36
N ARG A 322 -30.04 -15.92 2.52
CA ARG A 322 -31.42 -15.87 1.98
C ARG A 322 -31.50 -15.31 0.56
N LEU A 323 -30.42 -14.75 0.02
CA LEU A 323 -30.41 -14.07 -1.28
C LEU A 323 -30.91 -14.96 -2.43
N PRO A 324 -30.54 -16.26 -2.53
CA PRO A 324 -31.03 -17.12 -3.60
C PRO A 324 -32.56 -17.27 -3.59
N ASP A 325 -33.17 -17.42 -2.41
CA ASP A 325 -34.62 -17.57 -2.29
C ASP A 325 -35.36 -16.25 -2.49
N LEU A 326 -34.75 -15.13 -2.07
CA LEU A 326 -35.26 -13.80 -2.39
C LEU A 326 -35.27 -13.56 -3.91
N LEU A 327 -34.21 -13.95 -4.64
CA LEU A 327 -34.18 -13.84 -6.10
C LEU A 327 -35.26 -14.69 -6.78
N LYS A 328 -35.51 -15.92 -6.31
CA LYS A 328 -36.63 -16.74 -6.80
C LYS A 328 -37.97 -16.05 -6.56
N LYS A 329 -38.18 -15.51 -5.36
CA LYS A 329 -39.41 -14.81 -4.99
C LYS A 329 -39.63 -13.55 -5.81
N VAL A 330 -38.58 -12.78 -6.11
CA VAL A 330 -38.66 -11.61 -7.01
C VAL A 330 -39.12 -12.02 -8.40
N ARG A 331 -38.52 -13.07 -9.00
CA ARG A 331 -38.94 -13.58 -10.31
C ARG A 331 -40.41 -14.07 -10.31
N GLU A 332 -40.84 -14.71 -9.23
CA GLU A 332 -42.24 -15.14 -9.08
C GLU A 332 -43.19 -13.94 -9.00
N LEU A 333 -42.82 -12.91 -8.25
CA LEU A 333 -43.60 -11.67 -8.13
C LEU A 333 -43.66 -10.91 -9.46
N GLU A 334 -42.55 -10.81 -10.20
CA GLU A 334 -42.50 -10.22 -11.55
C GLU A 334 -43.45 -10.95 -12.50
N ARG A 335 -43.45 -12.29 -12.49
CA ARG A 335 -44.38 -13.10 -13.30
C ARG A 335 -45.85 -12.82 -12.94
N ARG A 336 -46.18 -12.79 -11.64
CA ARG A 336 -47.54 -12.53 -11.17
C ARG A 336 -47.99 -11.11 -11.52
N LEU A 337 -47.10 -10.13 -11.44
CA LEU A 337 -47.39 -8.75 -11.80
C LEU A 337 -47.71 -8.64 -13.30
N ALA A 338 -46.88 -9.24 -14.17
CA ALA A 338 -47.12 -9.25 -15.61
C ALA A 338 -48.46 -9.90 -15.98
N GLU A 339 -48.84 -10.97 -15.27
CA GLU A 339 -50.15 -11.61 -15.47
C GLU A 339 -51.31 -10.71 -15.04
N LEU A 340 -51.19 -10.03 -13.90
CA LEU A 340 -52.19 -9.06 -13.44
C LEU A 340 -52.33 -7.86 -14.39
N GLU A 341 -51.22 -7.33 -14.91
CA GLU A 341 -51.22 -6.24 -15.88
C GLU A 341 -51.88 -6.64 -17.19
N ARG A 342 -51.64 -7.87 -17.66
CA ARG A 342 -52.33 -8.44 -18.82
C ARG A 342 -53.84 -8.51 -18.58
N VAL A 343 -54.26 -9.09 -17.45
CA VAL A 343 -55.69 -9.20 -17.09
C VAL A 343 -56.34 -7.84 -16.95
N ALA A 344 -55.67 -6.87 -16.30
CA ALA A 344 -56.18 -5.51 -16.18
C ALA A 344 -56.33 -4.84 -17.56
N THR A 345 -55.39 -5.05 -18.46
CA THR A 345 -55.46 -4.55 -19.84
C THR A 345 -56.59 -5.21 -20.64
N GLU A 346 -56.84 -6.50 -20.44
CA GLU A 346 -57.96 -7.23 -21.06
C GLU A 346 -59.32 -6.71 -20.53
N ILE A 347 -59.44 -6.49 -19.22
CA ILE A 347 -60.64 -5.93 -18.59
C ILE A 347 -60.88 -4.48 -19.05
N MET A 348 -59.83 -3.65 -19.11
CA MET A 348 -59.92 -2.27 -19.58
C MET A 348 -60.11 -2.18 -21.10
N GLY A 349 -59.61 -3.14 -21.88
CA GLY A 349 -59.80 -3.25 -23.33
C GLY A 349 -61.19 -3.76 -23.74
N GLY A 350 -61.87 -4.51 -22.86
CA GLY A 350 -63.28 -4.90 -23.01
C GLY A 350 -64.28 -3.78 -22.72
N LEU A 351 -63.84 -2.66 -22.13
CA LEU A 351 -64.60 -1.44 -21.97
C LEU A 351 -64.27 -0.50 -23.13
N SER A 352 -65.21 -0.37 -24.07
CA SER A 352 -65.09 0.49 -25.25
C SER A 352 -64.65 1.92 -24.92
N LYS A 353 -63.49 2.30 -25.46
CA LYS A 353 -62.86 3.64 -25.65
C LYS A 353 -63.01 4.67 -24.52
N PRO A 354 -61.89 5.17 -23.92
CA PRO A 354 -61.93 6.42 -23.18
C PRO A 354 -62.25 7.59 -24.15
N PRO A 355 -62.93 8.66 -23.68
CA PRO A 355 -63.16 9.85 -24.49
C PRO A 355 -61.81 10.48 -24.88
N LYS A 356 -61.75 11.05 -26.10
CA LYS A 356 -60.56 11.71 -26.65
C LYS A 356 -59.89 12.62 -25.60
N PRO A 357 -58.56 12.57 -25.44
CA PRO A 357 -57.87 13.55 -24.61
C PRO A 357 -58.15 14.95 -25.17
N ARG A 358 -58.58 15.86 -24.30
CA ARG A 358 -58.58 17.29 -24.62
C ARG A 358 -57.14 17.68 -24.90
N THR A 359 -56.89 18.15 -26.11
CA THR A 359 -55.62 18.78 -26.52
C THR A 359 -55.34 19.97 -25.61
N LEU A 360 -54.46 19.79 -24.65
CA LEU A 360 -53.70 20.90 -24.07
C LEU A 360 -52.51 21.12 -25.01
N GLY A 361 -52.46 22.31 -25.59
CA GLY A 361 -51.50 22.68 -26.63
C GLY A 361 -50.05 22.51 -26.19
N ALA A 362 -49.21 22.12 -27.15
CA ALA A 362 -47.77 22.15 -27.01
C ALA A 362 -47.28 23.61 -26.82
N PRO A 363 -46.34 23.89 -25.91
CA PRO A 363 -45.47 25.03 -26.06
C PRO A 363 -44.37 24.69 -27.10
N PRO A 364 -43.90 25.67 -27.88
CA PRO A 364 -42.96 25.45 -28.98
C PRO A 364 -41.48 25.53 -28.54
N GLY A 365 -40.60 24.90 -29.32
CA GLY A 365 -39.14 25.05 -29.28
C GLY A 365 -38.45 24.14 -28.23
N GLY A 366 -37.40 23.37 -28.53
CA GLY A 366 -36.33 23.53 -29.50
C GLY A 366 -35.03 23.76 -28.74
N CYS A 367 -34.12 22.78 -28.73
CA CYS A 367 -32.68 22.96 -28.92
C CYS A 367 -31.89 21.68 -28.64
N ALA A 368 -30.81 21.55 -29.42
CA ALA A 368 -29.84 20.48 -29.44
C ALA A 368 -28.73 20.69 -28.39
N ASP A 369 -27.87 19.67 -28.30
CA ASP A 369 -26.43 19.68 -27.97
C ASP A 369 -25.93 20.17 -26.58
N ALA A 370 -25.51 19.17 -25.77
CA ALA A 370 -24.30 19.09 -24.90
C ALA A 370 -24.12 20.07 -23.69
N PRO A 371 -23.12 19.89 -22.79
CA PRO A 371 -22.60 18.70 -22.06
C PRO A 371 -22.46 18.93 -20.51
N VAL A 372 -22.12 17.85 -19.77
CA VAL A 372 -21.41 17.73 -18.45
C VAL A 372 -21.61 18.79 -17.35
N GLY A 373 -21.98 18.34 -16.14
CA GLY A 373 -21.76 19.08 -14.89
C GLY A 373 -21.98 18.25 -13.62
N CYS A 374 -20.90 17.92 -12.90
CA CYS A 374 -20.93 17.47 -11.51
C CYS A 374 -21.45 18.58 -10.59
N ALA A 375 -22.37 18.27 -9.66
CA ALA A 375 -22.58 19.04 -8.44
C ALA A 375 -23.34 18.22 -7.36
N ASP A 376 -22.64 17.99 -6.25
CA ASP A 376 -23.07 18.06 -4.84
C ASP A 376 -24.41 17.47 -4.38
N ALA A 377 -24.31 16.41 -3.57
CA ALA A 377 -25.39 15.89 -2.72
C ALA A 377 -25.52 16.71 -1.42
N PRO A 378 -26.73 17.06 -0.96
CA PRO A 378 -26.90 17.83 0.27
C PRO A 378 -26.90 16.95 1.53
N VAL A 379 -26.19 17.47 2.54
CA VAL A 379 -26.08 16.98 3.92
C VAL A 379 -27.43 17.09 4.66
N VAL A 380 -27.92 15.98 5.20
CA VAL A 380 -29.10 15.95 6.09
C VAL A 380 -28.68 16.29 7.52
N ARG A 381 -29.03 17.50 7.99
CA ARG A 381 -28.91 17.92 9.41
C ARG A 381 -30.13 17.43 10.21
N GLY A 382 -29.90 16.50 11.14
CA GLY A 382 -30.88 16.09 12.14
C GLY A 382 -31.04 17.13 13.25
N ARG A 383 -32.29 17.55 13.51
CA ARG A 383 -32.68 18.44 14.62
C ARG A 383 -32.73 17.66 15.93
N THR A 384 -31.93 18.07 16.91
CA THR A 384 -32.05 17.66 18.32
C THR A 384 -33.15 18.44 19.03
N ARG A 385 -34.07 17.74 19.70
CA ARG A 385 -35.04 18.33 20.64
C ARG A 385 -34.51 18.17 22.07
N GLN A 386 -34.41 19.27 22.79
CA GLN A 386 -34.12 19.34 24.23
C GLN A 386 -35.38 19.03 25.06
N SER A 387 -35.20 18.36 26.20
CA SER A 387 -36.10 18.47 27.36
C SER A 387 -35.28 18.54 28.65
N ARG A 388 -35.68 19.47 29.51
CA ARG A 388 -35.04 19.92 30.76
C ARG A 388 -35.42 19.07 31.98
N GLY A 389 -34.59 19.12 33.03
CA GLY A 389 -34.95 18.90 34.45
C GLY A 389 -33.81 18.26 35.28
N ALA A 390 -32.92 19.02 35.94
CA ALA A 390 -32.96 19.56 37.33
C ALA A 390 -32.17 18.66 38.34
N PRO A 391 -31.81 19.11 39.59
CA PRO A 391 -30.43 19.39 40.01
C PRO A 391 -29.83 18.41 41.07
N ARG A 392 -28.49 18.47 41.25
CA ARG A 392 -27.70 17.72 42.28
C ARG A 392 -27.73 18.38 43.67
N PRO A 393 -27.56 17.60 44.75
CA PRO A 393 -26.99 18.04 46.03
C PRO A 393 -25.58 17.41 46.31
N PRO A 394 -24.86 17.83 47.38
CA PRO A 394 -23.39 17.74 47.47
C PRO A 394 -22.81 16.61 48.36
N ASP A 395 -21.51 16.37 48.14
CA ASP A 395 -20.43 15.68 48.88
C ASP A 395 -20.69 14.70 50.04
N THR A 396 -19.96 13.56 50.03
CA THR A 396 -19.07 13.11 51.14
C THR A 396 -18.25 11.84 50.79
N SER A 397 -16.95 11.92 51.11
CA SER A 397 -15.90 10.91 51.39
C SER A 397 -16.20 9.39 51.37
N THR A 398 -15.31 8.60 50.74
CA THR A 398 -14.39 7.56 51.31
C THR A 398 -14.00 6.48 50.27
N ASP A 399 -12.70 6.21 50.17
CA ASP A 399 -12.01 5.05 49.54
C ASP A 399 -12.24 3.77 50.41
N PRO A 400 -11.88 2.49 50.06
CA PRO A 400 -11.11 1.98 48.92
C PRO A 400 -11.55 0.61 48.30
N ASP A 401 -10.83 0.19 47.24
CA ASP A 401 -10.50 -1.20 46.85
C ASP A 401 -11.59 -2.15 46.29
N ARG A 402 -11.44 -2.57 45.01
CA ARG A 402 -11.62 -3.95 44.48
C ARG A 402 -11.57 -4.06 42.95
N THR A 403 -10.44 -4.57 42.47
CA THR A 403 -10.25 -5.64 41.45
C THR A 403 -11.36 -5.92 40.42
N ALA A 404 -11.05 -5.73 39.14
CA ALA A 404 -11.61 -6.44 37.97
C ALA A 404 -10.43 -6.67 37.01
N ASP A 405 -9.85 -7.86 36.91
CA ASP A 405 -10.33 -9.12 36.33
C ASP A 405 -10.64 -9.07 34.84
N GLU A 406 -10.14 -10.12 34.21
CA GLU A 406 -9.76 -10.35 32.82
C GLU A 406 -10.93 -10.37 31.84
N GLY A 407 -10.62 -10.11 30.57
CA GLY A 407 -11.48 -10.52 29.47
C GLY A 407 -11.31 -9.69 28.21
N ASN A 408 -10.30 -9.98 27.39
CA ASN A 408 -10.31 -9.57 25.99
C ASN A 408 -9.59 -10.60 25.11
N VAL A 409 -10.39 -11.25 24.25
CA VAL A 409 -9.98 -11.88 22.98
C VAL A 409 -10.60 -11.07 21.87
#